data_AF-A0A2H6ABZ7-F1
#
_entry.id   AF-A0A2H6ABZ7-F1
#
_cell.length_a   1.000
_cell.length_b   1.000
_cell.length_c   1.000
_cell.angle_alpha   90.00
_cell.angle_beta   90.00
_cell.angle_gamma   90.00
#
_symmetry.space_group_name_H-M   'P 1'
#
loop_
_entity.id
_entity.type
_entity.pdbx_description
1 polymer ?
#
loop_
_entity_poly.entity_id
_entity_poly.type
_entity_poly.pdbx_seq_one_letter_code
_entity_poly.pdbx_strand_id
1 'polypeptide(L)'
;MADTRHAWLTVERLEDRDLPAGTVTAAFAAGTLTLTGDAQANNLEVRIDNGNVTLKGKGTTIAGGTSFAGVTDIVINLGDGNDRVSVRGRTMSGDLTINLGNGDDHASLKKLSVGGDVAITGGAGNDHVSIEDDVSIGGDLTVTTNAGNDHVNIEDDVFVGGDVSLMTNDGNDRVDIEELDVTGTTNIDTGLGNDKVEIEESQFSGAATVLLGDGNDRIKLDDVSFAVASTVDGGNGTDKVKRDDVSGAVTYVNFP
;
A
#
# COMPACT_ATOMS: atom_id res chain seq x y z
N MET A 1 -43.63 60.84 -18.66
CA MET A 1 -43.03 60.24 -17.46
C MET A 1 -42.79 58.77 -17.76
N ALA A 2 -41.59 58.28 -17.47
CA ALA A 2 -41.00 57.08 -18.07
C ALA A 2 -41.66 55.75 -17.62
N ASP A 3 -41.81 54.82 -18.56
CA ASP A 3 -42.25 53.43 -18.38
C ASP A 3 -41.05 52.58 -17.92
N THR A 4 -40.97 52.30 -16.62
CA THR A 4 -39.95 51.41 -16.04
C THR A 4 -40.33 49.96 -16.28
N ARG A 5 -39.77 49.37 -17.35
CA ARG A 5 -39.83 47.93 -17.60
C ARG A 5 -38.89 47.21 -16.64
N HIS A 6 -39.45 46.46 -15.68
CA HIS A 6 -38.68 45.55 -14.85
C HIS A 6 -38.29 44.31 -15.66
N ALA A 7 -37.01 44.16 -15.95
CA ALA A 7 -36.45 42.93 -16.50
C ALA A 7 -36.45 41.87 -15.39
N TRP A 8 -37.17 40.78 -15.60
CA TRP A 8 -37.16 39.65 -14.67
C TRP A 8 -35.90 38.85 -14.97
N LEU A 9 -35.00 38.70 -13.98
CA LEU A 9 -33.92 37.73 -14.07
C LEU A 9 -34.51 36.34 -13.91
N THR A 10 -34.48 35.54 -14.97
CA THR A 10 -34.66 34.10 -14.88
C THR A 10 -33.37 33.49 -14.36
N VAL A 11 -33.40 32.94 -13.15
CA VAL A 11 -32.34 32.05 -12.67
C VAL A 11 -32.53 30.72 -13.38
N GLU A 12 -31.65 30.40 -14.32
CA GLU A 12 -31.55 29.06 -14.88
C GLU A 12 -31.03 28.14 -13.77
N ARG A 13 -31.67 26.98 -13.62
CA ARG A 13 -31.25 25.98 -12.66
C ARG A 13 -29.89 25.46 -13.12
N LEU A 14 -28.85 25.68 -12.31
CA LEU A 14 -27.51 25.14 -12.55
C LEU A 14 -27.64 23.64 -12.80
N GLU A 15 -27.07 23.15 -13.90
CA GLU A 15 -27.03 21.71 -14.21
C GLU A 15 -26.48 20.96 -12.99
N ASP A 16 -27.09 19.82 -12.66
CA ASP A 16 -26.58 19.00 -11.55
C ASP A 16 -25.13 18.64 -11.90
N ARG A 17 -24.17 19.06 -11.07
CA ARG A 17 -22.76 18.65 -11.16
C ARG A 17 -22.66 17.19 -10.71
N ASP A 18 -23.20 16.27 -11.50
CA ASP A 18 -22.84 14.86 -11.39
C ASP A 18 -21.36 14.78 -11.80
N LEU A 19 -20.48 14.84 -10.80
CA LEU A 19 -19.13 14.32 -10.97
C LEU A 19 -19.31 12.86 -11.37
N PRO A 20 -18.91 12.44 -12.57
CA PRO A 20 -19.09 11.06 -12.99
C PRO A 20 -18.45 10.16 -11.93
N ALA A 21 -19.14 9.08 -11.55
CA ALA A 21 -18.50 8.05 -10.75
C ALA A 21 -17.31 7.52 -11.55
N GLY A 22 -16.17 7.33 -10.88
CA GLY A 22 -15.04 6.60 -11.47
C GLY A 22 -15.48 5.20 -11.93
N THR A 23 -14.78 4.63 -12.90
CA THR A 23 -15.13 3.34 -13.50
C THR A 23 -13.95 2.38 -13.47
N VAL A 24 -14.17 1.20 -12.89
CA VAL A 24 -13.24 0.07 -12.95
C VAL A 24 -13.78 -0.98 -13.92
N THR A 25 -13.00 -1.33 -14.93
CA THR A 25 -13.29 -2.42 -15.87
C THR A 25 -12.64 -3.71 -15.38
N ALA A 26 -13.44 -4.76 -15.18
CA ALA A 26 -12.98 -6.09 -14.82
C ALA A 26 -12.91 -6.98 -16.07
N ALA A 27 -11.77 -7.63 -16.28
CA ALA A 27 -11.54 -8.61 -17.33
C ALA A 27 -10.93 -9.87 -16.72
N PHE A 28 -11.48 -11.04 -17.08
CA PHE A 28 -10.98 -12.33 -16.58
C PHE A 28 -10.57 -13.23 -17.75
N ALA A 29 -9.31 -13.62 -17.77
CA ALA A 29 -8.75 -14.48 -18.80
C ALA A 29 -7.63 -15.35 -18.23
N ALA A 30 -7.63 -16.64 -18.59
CA ALA A 30 -6.56 -17.58 -18.26
C ALA A 30 -6.20 -17.69 -16.76
N GLY A 31 -7.15 -17.47 -15.85
CA GLY A 31 -6.92 -17.52 -14.40
C GLY A 31 -6.61 -16.15 -13.78
N THR A 32 -6.26 -15.15 -14.57
CA THR A 32 -5.96 -13.80 -14.10
C THR A 32 -7.19 -12.90 -14.19
N LEU A 33 -7.54 -12.27 -13.06
CA LEU A 33 -8.51 -11.17 -13.01
C LEU A 33 -7.78 -9.83 -13.06
N THR A 34 -7.97 -9.10 -14.15
CA THR A 34 -7.43 -7.74 -14.32
C THR A 34 -8.52 -6.71 -14.07
N LEU A 35 -8.25 -5.78 -13.15
CA LEU A 35 -9.08 -4.63 -12.82
C LEU A 35 -8.37 -3.38 -13.33
N THR A 36 -9.05 -2.57 -14.15
CA THR A 36 -8.48 -1.36 -14.75
C THR A 36 -9.38 -0.17 -14.46
N GLY A 37 -8.88 0.77 -13.66
CA GLY A 37 -9.54 2.04 -13.36
C GLY A 37 -9.47 3.04 -14.50
N ASP A 38 -10.18 4.15 -14.32
CA ASP A 38 -10.13 5.33 -15.18
C ASP A 38 -9.34 6.45 -14.50
N ALA A 39 -9.23 7.63 -15.13
CA ALA A 39 -8.49 8.77 -14.57
C ALA A 39 -9.25 9.52 -13.46
N GLN A 40 -10.20 8.86 -12.80
CA GLN A 40 -11.03 9.43 -11.74
C GLN A 40 -10.86 8.59 -10.49
N ALA A 41 -11.05 9.20 -9.31
CA ALA A 41 -11.02 8.47 -8.04
C ALA A 41 -11.92 7.23 -8.07
N ASN A 42 -11.31 6.07 -7.82
CA ASN A 42 -11.93 4.76 -7.76
C ASN A 42 -11.90 4.25 -6.31
N ASN A 43 -12.99 3.64 -5.86
CA ASN A 43 -13.11 3.06 -4.53
C ASN A 43 -13.67 1.65 -4.65
N LEU A 44 -12.78 0.68 -4.52
CA LEU A 44 -12.99 -0.72 -4.86
C LEU A 44 -12.77 -1.61 -3.64
N GLU A 45 -13.66 -2.58 -3.47
CA GLU A 45 -13.48 -3.67 -2.52
C GLU A 45 -13.45 -5.00 -3.27
N VAL A 46 -12.38 -5.76 -3.08
CA VAL A 46 -12.13 -7.08 -3.66
C VAL A 46 -12.23 -8.12 -2.53
N ARG A 47 -13.26 -8.96 -2.57
CA ARG A 47 -13.41 -10.09 -1.64
C ARG A 47 -12.96 -11.38 -2.31
N ILE A 48 -12.07 -12.11 -1.65
CA ILE A 48 -11.49 -13.36 -2.15
C ILE A 48 -11.95 -14.53 -1.29
N ASP A 49 -12.37 -15.60 -1.94
CA ASP A 49 -12.79 -16.83 -1.30
C ASP A 49 -12.38 -18.07 -2.13
N ASN A 50 -11.18 -18.59 -1.86
CA ASN A 50 -10.65 -19.81 -2.47
C ASN A 50 -10.73 -19.77 -4.01
N GLY A 51 -10.22 -18.68 -4.59
CA GLY A 51 -10.25 -18.42 -6.04
C GLY A 51 -11.61 -17.93 -6.58
N ASN A 52 -12.63 -17.78 -5.74
CA ASN A 52 -13.81 -16.98 -6.09
C ASN A 52 -13.59 -15.54 -5.67
N VAL A 53 -13.85 -14.60 -6.58
CA VAL A 53 -13.67 -13.17 -6.32
C VAL A 53 -14.97 -12.44 -6.50
N THR A 54 -15.31 -11.58 -5.54
CA THR A 54 -16.45 -10.66 -5.63
C THR A 54 -15.98 -9.23 -5.49
N LEU A 55 -16.39 -8.38 -6.43
CA LEU A 55 -16.03 -6.96 -6.48
C LEU A 55 -17.20 -6.10 -6.02
N LYS A 56 -16.89 -5.00 -5.31
CA LYS A 56 -17.87 -3.98 -4.92
C LYS A 56 -17.27 -2.59 -5.09
N GLY A 57 -17.88 -1.77 -5.95
CA GLY A 57 -17.57 -0.35 -6.07
C GLY A 57 -18.32 0.49 -5.05
N LYS A 58 -17.67 1.49 -4.45
CA LYS A 58 -18.24 2.43 -3.48
C LYS A 58 -18.20 3.84 -4.04
N GLY A 59 -19.19 4.17 -4.88
CA GLY A 59 -19.11 5.39 -5.71
C GLY A 59 -18.28 5.20 -6.97
N THR A 60 -18.00 3.94 -7.31
CA THR A 60 -17.30 3.52 -8.53
C THR A 60 -18.16 2.51 -9.27
N THR A 61 -18.27 2.68 -10.58
CA THR A 61 -18.97 1.76 -11.46
C THR A 61 -18.05 0.61 -11.82
N ILE A 62 -18.54 -0.64 -11.73
CA ILE A 62 -17.78 -1.81 -12.18
C ILE A 62 -18.34 -2.29 -13.52
N ALA A 63 -17.53 -2.19 -14.56
CA ALA A 63 -17.81 -2.77 -15.88
C ALA A 63 -17.22 -4.19 -15.98
N GLY A 64 -17.80 -5.06 -16.82
CA GLY A 64 -17.28 -6.42 -17.06
C GLY A 64 -17.71 -7.51 -16.07
N GLY A 65 -18.44 -7.13 -14.99
CA GLY A 65 -19.01 -8.06 -14.02
C GLY A 65 -18.38 -7.94 -12.64
N THR A 66 -19.07 -8.47 -11.62
CA THR A 66 -18.68 -8.31 -10.21
C THR A 66 -18.35 -9.63 -9.51
N SER A 67 -18.43 -10.76 -10.21
CA SER A 67 -18.17 -12.08 -9.63
C SER A 67 -17.44 -12.97 -10.62
N PHE A 68 -16.33 -13.54 -10.17
CA PHE A 68 -15.42 -14.37 -10.96
C PHE A 68 -15.07 -15.62 -10.17
N ALA A 69 -14.84 -16.73 -10.86
CA ALA A 69 -14.49 -18.02 -10.25
C ALA A 69 -13.27 -18.60 -10.96
N GLY A 70 -12.45 -19.36 -10.22
CA GLY A 70 -11.20 -19.90 -10.73
C GLY A 70 -10.12 -18.85 -10.95
N VAL A 71 -10.17 -17.76 -10.19
CA VAL A 71 -9.13 -16.73 -10.17
C VAL A 71 -7.93 -17.27 -9.41
N THR A 72 -6.77 -17.27 -10.05
CA THR A 72 -5.47 -17.62 -9.48
C THR A 72 -4.70 -16.36 -9.14
N ASP A 73 -4.71 -15.39 -10.06
CA ASP A 73 -3.92 -14.17 -10.01
C ASP A 73 -4.83 -12.94 -10.13
N ILE A 74 -4.48 -11.87 -9.45
CA ILE A 74 -5.22 -10.60 -9.50
C ILE A 74 -4.25 -9.48 -9.82
N VAL A 75 -4.59 -8.69 -10.84
CA VAL A 75 -3.86 -7.49 -11.22
C VAL A 75 -4.82 -6.31 -11.16
N ILE A 76 -4.51 -5.31 -10.34
CA ILE A 76 -5.30 -4.10 -10.15
C ILE A 76 -4.46 -2.92 -10.63
N ASN A 77 -4.96 -2.15 -11.59
CA ASN A 77 -4.32 -0.92 -12.08
C ASN A 77 -5.37 0.19 -12.04
N LEU A 78 -5.26 1.18 -11.15
CA LEU A 78 -6.34 2.16 -10.94
C LEU A 78 -6.13 3.46 -11.72
N GLY A 79 -4.89 3.92 -11.91
CA GLY A 79 -4.57 4.96 -12.89
C GLY A 79 -4.31 6.32 -12.24
N ASP A 80 -5.04 7.36 -12.66
CA ASP A 80 -4.91 8.68 -12.03
C ASP A 80 -6.11 8.93 -11.12
N GLY A 81 -5.92 9.75 -10.10
CA GLY A 81 -6.95 10.15 -9.14
C GLY A 81 -6.77 9.44 -7.80
N ASN A 82 -7.41 9.98 -6.76
CA ASN A 82 -7.21 9.48 -5.40
C ASN A 82 -7.99 8.19 -5.16
N ASP A 83 -7.32 7.08 -5.38
CA ASP A 83 -7.86 5.74 -5.44
C ASP A 83 -7.83 5.04 -4.08
N ARG A 84 -8.78 4.11 -3.90
CA ARG A 84 -8.88 3.27 -2.72
C ARG A 84 -9.19 1.85 -3.11
N VAL A 85 -8.37 0.91 -2.67
CA VAL A 85 -8.62 -0.52 -2.83
C VAL A 85 -8.49 -1.24 -1.51
N SER A 86 -9.47 -2.09 -1.21
CA SER A 86 -9.40 -3.03 -0.08
C SER A 86 -9.53 -4.44 -0.62
N VAL A 87 -8.48 -5.24 -0.43
CA VAL A 87 -8.45 -6.67 -0.76
C VAL A 87 -8.55 -7.47 0.54
N ARG A 88 -9.52 -8.38 0.61
CA ARG A 88 -9.75 -9.15 1.84
C ARG A 88 -10.37 -10.51 1.59
N GLY A 89 -10.23 -11.45 2.52
CA GLY A 89 -11.09 -12.63 2.54
C GLY A 89 -10.48 -13.89 3.13
N ARG A 90 -10.10 -14.84 2.26
CA ARG A 90 -9.48 -16.11 2.66
C ARG A 90 -8.24 -16.34 1.82
N THR A 91 -8.25 -17.35 0.96
CA THR A 91 -7.06 -17.78 0.22
C THR A 91 -7.17 -17.49 -1.27
N MET A 92 -6.08 -17.02 -1.87
CA MET A 92 -5.79 -17.10 -3.31
C MET A 92 -4.45 -17.83 -3.53
N SER A 93 -4.30 -18.50 -4.66
CA SER A 93 -3.15 -19.39 -4.89
C SER A 93 -1.96 -18.73 -5.58
N GLY A 94 -2.22 -17.73 -6.43
CA GLY A 94 -1.19 -17.06 -7.23
C GLY A 94 -0.88 -15.67 -6.68
N ASP A 95 -0.55 -14.76 -7.60
CA ASP A 95 0.03 -13.46 -7.28
C ASP A 95 -1.03 -12.36 -7.18
N LEU A 96 -0.77 -11.39 -6.31
CA LEU A 96 -1.56 -10.16 -6.18
C LEU A 96 -0.70 -8.95 -6.53
N THR A 97 -1.04 -8.28 -7.62
CA THR A 97 -0.41 -7.02 -8.02
C THR A 97 -1.42 -5.88 -7.92
N ILE A 98 -1.04 -4.80 -7.25
CA ILE A 98 -1.82 -3.57 -7.11
C ILE A 98 -0.94 -2.40 -7.55
N ASN A 99 -1.41 -1.65 -8.54
CA ASN A 99 -0.82 -0.39 -8.97
C ASN A 99 -1.90 0.68 -8.83
N LEU A 100 -1.70 1.62 -7.90
CA LEU A 100 -2.66 2.69 -7.61
C LEU A 100 -2.51 3.78 -8.67
N GLY A 101 -1.29 4.24 -8.90
CA GLY A 101 -0.92 5.20 -9.95
C GLY A 101 -0.71 6.60 -9.37
N ASN A 102 -1.17 7.66 -10.04
CA ASN A 102 -0.95 9.01 -9.51
C ASN A 102 -2.17 9.45 -8.70
N GLY A 103 -1.97 9.93 -7.48
CA GLY A 103 -3.04 10.32 -6.58
C GLY A 103 -2.58 10.22 -5.14
N ASP A 104 -3.36 10.75 -4.21
CA ASP A 104 -3.19 10.35 -2.80
C ASP A 104 -4.03 9.07 -2.59
N ASP A 105 -3.38 7.92 -2.67
CA ASP A 105 -4.04 6.63 -2.79
C ASP A 105 -4.03 5.81 -1.50
N HIS A 106 -4.87 4.79 -1.44
CA HIS A 106 -4.93 3.87 -0.31
C HIS A 106 -5.13 2.41 -0.74
N ALA A 107 -4.16 1.55 -0.44
CA ALA A 107 -4.29 0.11 -0.56
C ALA A 107 -4.37 -0.54 0.82
N SER A 108 -5.28 -1.51 0.98
CA SER A 108 -5.39 -2.25 2.23
C SER A 108 -5.62 -3.74 1.98
N LEU A 109 -4.80 -4.58 2.61
CA LEU A 109 -4.88 -6.04 2.59
C LEU A 109 -5.28 -6.51 4.00
N LYS A 110 -6.37 -7.28 4.11
CA LYS A 110 -6.87 -7.77 5.41
C LYS A 110 -7.38 -9.19 5.37
N LYS A 111 -7.03 -10.02 6.36
CA LYS A 111 -7.53 -11.40 6.53
C LYS A 111 -7.35 -12.16 5.23
N LEU A 112 -6.11 -12.29 4.79
CA LEU A 112 -5.81 -12.76 3.44
C LEU A 112 -4.60 -13.67 3.44
N SER A 113 -4.72 -14.82 2.78
CA SER A 113 -3.61 -15.70 2.47
C SER A 113 -3.36 -15.70 0.95
N VAL A 114 -2.20 -15.19 0.54
CA VAL A 114 -1.75 -15.16 -0.85
C VAL A 114 -0.67 -16.23 -1.01
N GLY A 115 -0.87 -17.18 -1.91
CA GLY A 115 0.07 -18.28 -2.12
C GLY A 115 1.36 -17.87 -2.84
N GLY A 116 1.28 -16.86 -3.71
CA GLY A 116 2.41 -16.29 -4.45
C GLY A 116 2.88 -14.95 -3.89
N ASP A 117 3.30 -14.09 -4.80
CA ASP A 117 3.89 -12.79 -4.47
C ASP A 117 2.81 -11.71 -4.31
N VAL A 118 3.11 -10.70 -3.49
CA VAL A 118 2.33 -9.47 -3.36
C VAL A 118 3.20 -8.30 -3.78
N ALA A 119 2.73 -7.54 -4.76
CA ALA A 119 3.35 -6.29 -5.19
C ALA A 119 2.34 -5.15 -5.12
N ILE A 120 2.68 -4.07 -4.41
CA ILE A 120 1.87 -2.86 -4.27
C ILE A 120 2.70 -1.65 -4.68
N THR A 121 2.20 -0.91 -5.66
CA THR A 121 2.79 0.36 -6.10
C THR A 121 1.80 1.48 -5.86
N GLY A 122 2.20 2.50 -5.09
CA GLY A 122 1.49 3.77 -4.89
C GLY A 122 1.58 4.60 -6.16
N GLY A 123 2.60 5.45 -6.26
CA GLY A 123 2.97 6.16 -7.48
C GLY A 123 3.37 7.58 -7.13
N ALA A 124 2.65 8.60 -7.58
CA ALA A 124 2.94 9.98 -7.17
C ALA A 124 1.77 10.56 -6.40
N GLY A 125 2.04 11.14 -5.23
CA GLY A 125 1.06 11.62 -4.26
C GLY A 125 1.30 10.96 -2.90
N ASN A 126 0.58 11.40 -1.85
CA ASN A 126 0.79 10.85 -0.51
C ASN A 126 -0.03 9.57 -0.39
N ASP A 127 0.65 8.43 -0.46
CA ASP A 127 0.04 7.12 -0.50
C ASP A 127 0.02 6.45 0.88
N HIS A 128 -0.99 5.63 1.11
CA HIS A 128 -1.08 4.81 2.30
C HIS A 128 -1.30 3.34 1.94
N VAL A 129 -0.38 2.47 2.37
CA VAL A 129 -0.47 1.02 2.20
C VAL A 129 -0.60 0.39 3.58
N SER A 130 -1.71 -0.33 3.82
CA SER A 130 -1.90 -1.11 5.06
C SER A 130 -1.99 -2.61 4.77
N ILE A 131 -1.24 -3.40 5.51
CA ILE A 131 -1.28 -4.87 5.48
C ILE A 131 -1.48 -5.31 6.92
N GLU A 132 -2.68 -5.78 7.24
CA GLU A 132 -3.06 -6.00 8.64
C GLU A 132 -4.06 -7.13 8.80
N ASP A 133 -4.37 -7.48 10.04
CA ASP A 133 -5.42 -8.43 10.43
C ASP A 133 -5.17 -9.83 9.79
N ASP A 134 -4.23 -10.63 10.29
CA ASP A 134 -3.97 -12.01 9.83
C ASP A 134 -3.66 -12.12 8.32
N VAL A 135 -2.54 -11.56 7.87
CA VAL A 135 -2.09 -11.68 6.47
C VAL A 135 -0.92 -12.65 6.33
N SER A 136 -1.03 -13.58 5.38
CA SER A 136 0.04 -14.54 5.08
C SER A 136 0.37 -14.51 3.58
N ILE A 137 1.62 -14.22 3.26
CA ILE A 137 2.15 -14.15 1.90
C ILE A 137 3.16 -15.28 1.74
N GLY A 138 2.89 -16.20 0.82
CA GLY A 138 3.75 -17.37 0.59
C GLY A 138 5.06 -17.03 -0.12
N GLY A 139 5.01 -16.05 -1.03
CA GLY A 139 6.15 -15.53 -1.77
C GLY A 139 6.69 -14.22 -1.19
N ASP A 140 7.12 -13.33 -2.07
CA ASP A 140 7.72 -12.05 -1.73
C ASP A 140 6.66 -10.96 -1.50
N LEU A 141 6.96 -10.01 -0.63
CA LEU A 141 6.21 -8.77 -0.47
C LEU A 141 7.05 -7.60 -0.98
N THR A 142 6.54 -6.90 -1.99
CA THR A 142 7.12 -5.64 -2.48
C THR A 142 6.12 -4.51 -2.33
N VAL A 143 6.54 -3.42 -1.68
CA VAL A 143 5.78 -2.17 -1.58
C VAL A 143 6.65 -1.02 -2.05
N THR A 144 6.16 -0.26 -3.04
CA THR A 144 6.84 0.94 -3.56
C THR A 144 5.87 2.11 -3.61
N THR A 145 6.07 3.17 -2.84
CA THR A 145 5.16 4.33 -2.85
C THR A 145 5.66 5.48 -3.73
N ASN A 146 6.95 5.52 -4.03
CA ASN A 146 7.64 6.49 -4.92
C ASN A 146 7.67 7.94 -4.43
N ALA A 147 6.74 8.82 -4.82
CA ALA A 147 6.92 10.25 -4.56
C ALA A 147 5.74 10.84 -3.80
N GLY A 148 5.98 11.38 -2.62
CA GLY A 148 4.93 11.87 -1.72
C GLY A 148 5.32 11.59 -0.28
N ASN A 149 4.62 12.15 0.71
CA ASN A 149 4.84 11.75 2.10
C ASN A 149 3.98 10.54 2.38
N ASP A 150 4.58 9.37 2.30
CA ASP A 150 3.87 8.11 2.25
C ASP A 150 3.81 7.43 3.61
N HIS A 151 2.85 6.53 3.76
CA HIS A 151 2.71 5.70 4.94
C HIS A 151 2.58 4.24 4.55
N VAL A 152 3.52 3.40 5.00
CA VAL A 152 3.41 1.95 4.95
C VAL A 152 3.17 1.44 6.36
N ASN A 153 2.06 0.73 6.58
CA ASN A 153 1.67 0.13 7.85
C ASN A 153 1.54 -1.38 7.69
N ILE A 154 2.29 -2.14 8.49
CA ILE A 154 2.22 -3.61 8.54
C ILE A 154 2.01 -3.98 10.00
N GLU A 155 0.85 -4.51 10.37
CA GLU A 155 0.49 -4.75 11.78
C GLU A 155 -0.44 -5.96 11.94
N ASP A 156 -0.73 -6.40 13.17
CA ASP A 156 -1.72 -7.43 13.49
C ASP A 156 -1.48 -8.78 12.77
N ASP A 157 -0.43 -9.50 13.19
CA ASP A 157 -0.02 -10.83 12.70
C ASP A 157 0.18 -10.94 11.17
N VAL A 158 1.34 -10.50 10.67
CA VAL A 158 1.72 -10.62 9.25
C VAL A 158 2.89 -11.58 9.05
N PHE A 159 2.72 -12.56 8.16
CA PHE A 159 3.78 -13.50 7.79
C PHE A 159 4.16 -13.40 6.31
N VAL A 160 5.46 -13.30 6.02
CA VAL A 160 6.02 -13.36 4.67
C VAL A 160 7.02 -14.50 4.54
N GLY A 161 6.72 -15.46 3.66
CA GLY A 161 7.54 -16.65 3.40
C GLY A 161 8.77 -16.36 2.54
N GLY A 162 8.71 -15.34 1.68
CA GLY A 162 9.80 -14.86 0.85
C GLY A 162 10.51 -13.63 1.41
N ASP A 163 11.02 -12.81 0.50
CA ASP A 163 11.68 -11.55 0.79
C ASP A 163 10.66 -10.41 1.00
N VAL A 164 11.03 -9.42 1.82
CA VAL A 164 10.28 -8.17 1.98
C VAL A 164 11.12 -7.02 1.42
N SER A 165 10.54 -6.21 0.55
CA SER A 165 11.14 -4.98 0.03
C SER A 165 10.16 -3.82 0.14
N LEU A 166 10.46 -2.85 1.00
CA LEU A 166 9.68 -1.63 1.21
C LEU A 166 10.52 -0.43 0.74
N MET A 167 10.03 0.31 -0.25
CA MET A 167 10.73 1.45 -0.85
C MET A 167 9.81 2.66 -0.91
N THR A 168 9.98 3.64 -0.02
CA THR A 168 9.11 4.83 -0.02
C THR A 168 9.64 5.94 -0.93
N ASN A 169 10.95 6.08 -1.06
CA ASN A 169 11.68 6.99 -1.96
C ASN A 169 11.56 8.49 -1.61
N ASP A 170 10.89 9.33 -2.39
CA ASP A 170 10.96 10.79 -2.23
C ASP A 170 9.82 11.29 -1.32
N GLY A 171 10.11 11.75 -0.10
CA GLY A 171 9.08 12.20 0.83
C GLY A 171 9.52 12.20 2.28
N ASN A 172 8.75 12.84 3.18
CA ASN A 172 8.91 12.56 4.61
C ASN A 172 8.01 11.38 4.96
N ASP A 173 8.57 10.19 4.91
CA ASP A 173 7.81 8.96 4.90
C ASP A 173 7.69 8.35 6.28
N ARG A 174 6.68 7.49 6.41
CA ARG A 174 6.44 6.71 7.61
C ARG A 174 6.34 5.23 7.27
N VAL A 175 7.13 4.42 7.96
CA VAL A 175 7.01 2.96 7.94
C VAL A 175 6.78 2.50 9.37
N ASP A 176 5.59 1.97 9.63
CA ASP A 176 5.25 1.33 10.90
C ASP A 176 5.10 -0.18 10.66
N ILE A 177 5.81 -0.98 11.45
CA ILE A 177 5.80 -2.44 11.39
C ILE A 177 5.59 -2.96 12.81
N GLU A 178 4.59 -3.80 13.01
CA GLU A 178 4.26 -4.48 14.26
C GLU A 178 3.90 -5.94 13.93
N GLU A 179 4.37 -6.90 14.74
CA GLU A 179 4.03 -8.33 14.57
C GLU A 179 4.31 -8.90 13.15
N LEU A 180 5.45 -8.49 12.55
CA LEU A 180 5.89 -9.01 11.24
C LEU A 180 6.91 -10.15 11.39
N ASP A 181 6.58 -11.31 10.80
CA ASP A 181 7.47 -12.46 10.66
C ASP A 181 7.94 -12.63 9.21
N VAL A 182 9.26 -12.55 8.98
CA VAL A 182 9.86 -12.73 7.64
C VAL A 182 10.82 -13.91 7.63
N THR A 183 10.63 -14.83 6.67
CA THR A 183 11.54 -15.96 6.47
C THR A 183 12.74 -15.59 5.59
N GLY A 184 12.50 -14.84 4.52
CA GLY A 184 13.54 -14.34 3.62
C GLY A 184 14.28 -13.12 4.17
N THR A 185 14.90 -12.39 3.27
CA THR A 185 15.57 -11.12 3.56
C THR A 185 14.57 -9.97 3.65
N THR A 186 14.96 -8.91 4.35
CA THR A 186 14.15 -7.69 4.46
C THR A 186 15.00 -6.51 4.01
N ASN A 187 14.45 -5.70 3.12
CA ASN A 187 15.01 -4.42 2.72
C ASN A 187 13.96 -3.34 2.95
N ILE A 188 14.30 -2.33 3.73
CA ILE A 188 13.49 -1.12 3.94
C ILE A 188 14.37 0.05 3.51
N ASP A 189 13.91 0.85 2.54
CA ASP A 189 14.61 2.02 2.04
C ASP A 189 13.65 3.20 1.97
N THR A 190 13.86 4.22 2.83
CA THR A 190 12.98 5.39 2.88
C THR A 190 13.42 6.55 2.00
N GLY A 191 14.62 6.50 1.40
CA GLY A 191 15.03 7.43 0.34
C GLY A 191 15.37 8.86 0.78
N LEU A 192 14.63 9.86 0.30
CA LEU A 192 14.91 11.29 0.49
C LEU A 192 13.83 11.93 1.36
N GLY A 193 14.18 12.48 2.53
CA GLY A 193 13.28 13.29 3.34
C GLY A 193 13.59 13.15 4.82
N ASN A 194 12.68 13.52 5.72
CA ASN A 194 12.87 13.25 7.15
C ASN A 194 11.92 12.13 7.55
N ASP A 195 12.44 10.92 7.59
CA ASP A 195 11.64 9.71 7.65
C ASP A 195 11.51 9.19 9.07
N LYS A 196 10.43 8.43 9.27
CA LYS A 196 10.17 7.73 10.51
C LYS A 196 9.94 6.24 10.25
N VAL A 197 10.78 5.40 10.84
CA VAL A 197 10.61 3.95 10.86
C VAL A 197 10.37 3.49 12.30
N GLU A 198 9.31 2.74 12.55
CA GLU A 198 9.00 2.12 13.84
C GLU A 198 8.78 0.63 13.59
N ILE A 199 9.57 -0.24 14.23
CA ILE A 199 9.47 -1.70 14.13
C ILE A 199 9.30 -2.24 15.54
N GLU A 200 8.20 -2.95 15.77
CA GLU A 200 7.78 -3.49 17.05
C GLU A 200 7.45 -4.98 16.91
N GLU A 201 7.77 -5.77 17.94
CA GLU A 201 7.31 -7.17 18.09
C GLU A 201 7.54 -8.06 16.83
N SER A 202 8.64 -7.83 16.10
CA SER A 202 8.89 -8.44 14.78
C SER A 202 10.10 -9.38 14.75
N GLN A 203 10.06 -10.39 13.87
CA GLN A 203 11.13 -11.37 13.70
C GLN A 203 11.61 -11.46 12.24
N PHE A 204 12.92 -11.24 12.07
CA PHE A 204 13.61 -11.36 10.78
C PHE A 204 14.52 -12.60 10.79
N SER A 205 14.11 -13.64 10.06
CA SER A 205 14.88 -14.90 9.96
C SER A 205 16.03 -14.78 8.96
N GLY A 206 15.84 -14.05 7.86
CA GLY A 206 16.92 -13.66 6.96
C GLY A 206 17.61 -12.37 7.39
N ALA A 207 18.56 -11.90 6.57
CA ALA A 207 19.23 -10.63 6.82
C ALA A 207 18.25 -9.47 6.58
N ALA A 208 18.23 -8.49 7.49
CA ALA A 208 17.48 -7.26 7.32
C ALA A 208 18.43 -6.09 7.08
N THR A 209 18.05 -5.22 6.13
CA THR A 209 18.71 -3.95 5.85
C THR A 209 17.67 -2.85 5.91
N VAL A 210 17.90 -1.85 6.77
CA VAL A 210 17.09 -0.64 6.87
C VAL A 210 17.97 0.55 6.49
N LEU A 211 17.61 1.26 5.44
CA LEU A 211 18.29 2.44 4.93
C LEU A 211 17.34 3.62 5.07
N LEU A 212 17.72 4.61 5.88
CA LEU A 212 16.90 5.82 6.07
C LEU A 212 17.21 6.91 5.03
N GLY A 213 18.36 6.84 4.37
CA GLY A 213 18.67 7.68 3.21
C GLY A 213 19.13 9.11 3.56
N ASP A 214 18.71 10.11 2.78
CA ASP A 214 19.10 11.51 3.00
C ASP A 214 18.03 12.22 3.84
N GLY A 215 18.40 12.78 5.00
CA GLY A 215 17.38 13.26 5.91
C GLY A 215 17.80 13.72 7.29
N ASN A 216 16.83 13.74 8.20
CA ASN A 216 17.09 13.74 9.63
C ASN A 216 16.13 12.73 10.24
N ASP A 217 16.55 11.47 10.18
CA ASP A 217 15.61 10.37 10.24
C ASP A 217 15.51 9.80 11.63
N ARG A 218 14.46 9.04 11.86
CA ARG A 218 14.20 8.42 13.15
C ARG A 218 13.81 6.98 12.96
N ILE A 219 14.56 6.09 13.58
CA ILE A 219 14.18 4.70 13.73
C ILE A 219 13.97 4.34 15.20
N LYS A 220 12.86 3.65 15.48
CA LYS A 220 12.63 2.96 16.75
C LYS A 220 12.53 1.46 16.47
N LEU A 221 13.24 0.68 17.27
CA LEU A 221 13.12 -0.77 17.35
C LEU A 221 12.69 -1.14 18.76
N ASP A 222 11.62 -1.91 18.91
CA ASP A 222 11.05 -2.39 20.17
C ASP A 222 10.77 -3.89 20.05
N ASP A 223 11.29 -4.74 20.94
CA ASP A 223 11.04 -6.19 20.88
C ASP A 223 11.31 -6.85 19.51
N VAL A 224 12.41 -6.45 18.83
CA VAL A 224 12.77 -6.93 17.49
C VAL A 224 13.87 -7.99 17.54
N SER A 225 13.72 -9.08 16.78
CA SER A 225 14.74 -10.14 16.68
C SER A 225 15.32 -10.30 15.27
N PHE A 226 16.65 -10.29 15.17
CA PHE A 226 17.41 -10.52 13.94
C PHE A 226 18.21 -11.82 14.03
N ALA A 227 17.79 -12.86 13.29
CA ALA A 227 18.48 -14.15 13.32
C ALA A 227 19.82 -14.14 12.54
N VAL A 228 19.92 -13.27 11.52
CA VAL A 228 21.11 -13.12 10.66
C VAL A 228 21.67 -11.70 10.81
N ALA A 229 22.97 -11.55 10.54
CA ALA A 229 23.65 -10.26 10.57
C ALA A 229 22.91 -9.24 9.68
N SER A 230 22.48 -8.15 10.31
CA SER A 230 21.59 -7.14 9.74
C SER A 230 22.19 -5.75 9.90
N THR A 231 21.67 -4.78 9.13
CA THR A 231 22.17 -3.40 9.12
C THR A 231 21.03 -2.41 9.24
N VAL A 232 21.24 -1.38 10.05
CA VAL A 232 20.42 -0.17 10.10
C VAL A 232 21.34 1.00 9.81
N ASP A 233 21.08 1.73 8.74
CA ASP A 233 21.88 2.86 8.29
C ASP A 233 21.03 4.13 8.28
N GLY A 234 21.43 5.13 9.07
CA GLY A 234 20.80 6.44 9.11
C GLY A 234 21.05 7.28 7.85
N GLY A 235 22.05 6.92 7.03
CA GLY A 235 22.38 7.63 5.81
C GLY A 235 22.98 9.03 6.04
N ASN A 236 22.64 9.99 5.19
CA ASN A 236 23.15 11.36 5.29
C ASN A 236 22.18 12.19 6.14
N GLY A 237 22.64 12.76 7.25
CA GLY A 237 21.70 13.47 8.09
C GLY A 237 22.15 13.70 9.51
N THR A 238 21.20 14.11 10.34
CA THR A 238 21.31 13.99 11.80
C THR A 238 20.24 13.04 12.30
N ASP A 239 20.60 11.75 12.32
CA ASP A 239 19.64 10.67 12.48
C ASP A 239 19.58 10.18 13.91
N LYS A 240 18.46 9.55 14.27
CA LYS A 240 18.22 9.06 15.62
C LYS A 240 17.77 7.62 15.60
N VAL A 241 18.37 6.82 16.49
CA VAL A 241 17.98 5.44 16.73
C VAL A 241 17.56 5.27 18.19
N LYS A 242 16.36 4.76 18.42
CA LYS A 242 15.91 4.22 19.71
C LYS A 242 15.82 2.71 19.60
N ARG A 243 16.31 2.00 20.62
CA ARG A 243 16.28 0.53 20.69
C ARG A 243 15.84 0.13 22.08
N ASP A 244 14.87 -0.76 22.14
CA ASP A 244 14.42 -1.43 23.34
C ASP A 244 14.25 -2.92 22.99
N ASP A 245 14.76 -3.79 23.85
CA ASP A 245 14.71 -5.27 23.69
C ASP A 245 15.03 -5.83 22.27
N VAL A 246 16.01 -5.22 21.59
CA VAL A 246 16.51 -5.71 20.30
C VAL A 246 17.53 -6.83 20.47
N SER A 247 17.31 -7.97 19.81
CA SER A 247 18.19 -9.14 19.84
C SER A 247 18.77 -9.49 18.47
N GLY A 248 19.94 -10.14 18.45
CA GLY A 248 20.64 -10.52 17.22
C GLY A 248 21.84 -9.63 16.87
N ALA A 249 22.46 -9.93 15.73
CA ALA A 249 23.61 -9.17 15.25
C ALA A 249 23.15 -8.04 14.33
N VAL A 250 23.14 -6.80 14.82
CA VAL A 250 22.76 -5.62 14.04
C VAL A 250 23.88 -4.58 14.06
N THR A 251 24.30 -4.13 12.87
CA THR A 251 25.23 -3.01 12.71
C THR A 251 24.44 -1.72 12.52
N TYR A 252 24.76 -0.71 13.32
CA TYR A 252 24.17 0.62 13.22
C TYR A 252 25.19 1.57 12.61
N VAL A 253 24.83 2.20 11.49
CA VAL A 253 25.70 3.09 10.70
C VAL A 253 25.06 4.48 10.63
N ASN A 254 25.88 5.52 10.63
CA ASN A 254 25.44 6.91 10.50
C ASN A 254 24.45 7.41 11.58
N PHE A 255 24.56 6.90 12.82
CA PHE A 255 23.91 7.48 14.00
C PHE A 255 24.95 8.13 14.94
N PRO A 256 24.60 9.24 15.63
CA PRO A 256 25.48 9.91 16.60
C PRO A 256 25.70 9.13 17.91
#